data_AF-A0A943UEL9-F1
#
_entry.id   AF-A0A943UEL9-F1
#
_cell.length_a   1.000
_cell.length_b   1.000
_cell.length_c   1.000
_cell.angle_alpha   90.00
_cell.angle_beta   90.00
_cell.angle_gamma   90.00
#
_symmetry.space_group_name_H-M   'P 1'
#
loop_
_entity.id
_entity.type
_entity.pdbx_description
1 polymer ?
#
loop_
_entity_poly.entity_id
_entity_poly.type
_entity_poly.pdbx_seq_one_letter_code
_entity_poly.pdbx_strand_id
1 'polypeptide(L)'
;MNAMRCMLCIQCAIRGLLTINGQFCGPVDGEGQTFPTARDAEIFIEYMPLTENAKPMALELALEQGKVSRIEPAPHGYALIWPDGLIQLELRPEAPDMPEAGETEQAAPNVLLRYLTMRLAGDAGADALLMRAGAAEGLPAYDAVVPLRFAPLHAPERFDERAGLVTRLAPNIARVNAALAVTVPTGQGRRMIERIEVI
;
A
#
# COMPACT_ATOMS: atom_id res chain seq x y z
N MET A 1 8.03 4.15 -30.17
CA MET A 1 8.34 3.65 -28.81
C MET A 1 7.32 4.26 -27.86
N ASN A 2 6.32 3.51 -27.40
CA ASN A 2 5.43 3.98 -26.34
C ASN A 2 6.20 3.85 -25.02
N ALA A 3 6.60 4.98 -24.44
CA ALA A 3 7.11 4.98 -23.07
C ALA A 3 6.00 4.40 -22.16
N MET A 4 6.27 3.27 -21.50
CA MET A 4 5.39 2.75 -20.45
C MET A 4 5.22 3.87 -19.41
N ARG A 5 4.01 4.45 -19.37
CA ARG A 5 3.61 5.50 -18.42
C ARG A 5 3.55 4.87 -17.03
N CYS A 6 4.09 5.55 -16.03
CA CYS A 6 3.88 5.17 -14.65
C CYS A 6 2.45 5.56 -14.26
N MET A 7 1.87 4.81 -13.32
CA MET A 7 0.56 5.14 -12.77
C MET A 7 0.76 5.56 -11.32
N LEU A 8 0.22 6.71 -10.94
CA LEU A 8 0.23 7.20 -9.56
C LEU A 8 -1.18 7.04 -8.99
N CYS A 9 -1.35 6.14 -8.03
CA CYS A 9 -2.56 6.09 -7.22
C CYS A 9 -2.35 6.91 -5.94
N ILE A 10 -3.20 7.90 -5.71
CA ILE A 10 -3.20 8.73 -4.50
C ILE A 10 -4.41 8.34 -3.66
N GLN A 11 -4.20 8.09 -2.37
CA GLN A 11 -5.25 7.72 -1.42
C GLN A 11 -5.07 8.46 -0.09
N CYS A 12 -6.14 8.58 0.68
CA CYS A 12 -6.10 9.14 2.03
C CYS A 12 -7.16 8.47 2.91
N ALA A 13 -6.83 8.10 4.15
CA ALA A 13 -7.81 7.53 5.07
C ALA A 13 -8.94 8.50 5.41
N ILE A 14 -8.64 9.80 5.36
CA ILE A 14 -9.60 10.87 5.52
C ILE A 14 -10.11 11.25 4.12
N ARG A 15 -11.41 11.47 3.97
CA ARG A 15 -11.97 11.96 2.71
C ARG A 15 -11.65 13.45 2.54
N GLY A 16 -11.23 13.86 1.35
CA GLY A 16 -10.90 15.25 1.08
C GLY A 16 -10.88 15.59 -0.40
N LEU A 17 -10.55 16.83 -0.73
CA LEU A 17 -10.41 17.34 -2.10
C LEU A 17 -8.94 17.34 -2.50
N LEU A 18 -8.67 16.92 -3.73
CA LEU A 18 -7.33 16.78 -4.28
C LEU A 18 -7.09 17.76 -5.42
N THR A 19 -5.96 18.45 -5.37
CA THR A 19 -5.41 19.24 -6.46
C THR A 19 -4.01 18.74 -6.80
N ILE A 20 -3.72 18.55 -8.09
CA ILE A 20 -2.40 18.12 -8.57
C ILE A 20 -1.91 19.14 -9.58
N ASN A 21 -0.70 19.69 -9.36
CA ASN A 21 -0.09 20.71 -10.22
C ASN A 21 -1.05 21.88 -10.54
N GLY A 22 -1.81 22.31 -9.53
CA GLY A 22 -2.81 23.38 -9.63
C GLY A 22 -4.14 22.98 -10.31
N GLN A 23 -4.31 21.73 -10.73
CA GLN A 23 -5.55 21.23 -11.33
C GLN A 23 -6.40 20.47 -10.32
N PHE A 24 -7.68 20.84 -10.21
CA PHE A 24 -8.62 20.13 -9.35
C PHE A 24 -8.92 18.73 -9.90
N CYS A 25 -8.72 17.71 -9.06
CA CYS A 25 -8.86 16.30 -9.41
C CYS A 25 -10.07 15.62 -8.75
N GLY A 26 -10.88 16.36 -7.97
CA GLY A 26 -12.05 15.80 -7.29
C GLY A 26 -11.76 15.23 -5.90
N PRO A 27 -12.74 14.51 -5.32
CA PRO A 27 -12.61 13.96 -3.97
C PRO A 27 -11.77 12.69 -3.94
N VAL A 28 -10.87 12.56 -2.98
CA VAL A 28 -10.09 11.34 -2.71
C VAL A 28 -10.40 10.82 -1.31
N ASP A 29 -10.39 9.50 -1.17
CA ASP A 29 -10.57 8.77 0.08
C ASP A 29 -9.71 7.48 0.07
N GLY A 30 -10.08 6.50 0.88
CA GLY A 30 -9.36 5.24 1.01
C GLY A 30 -9.38 4.37 -0.25
N GLU A 31 -10.33 4.56 -1.16
CA GLU A 31 -10.34 3.83 -2.44
C GLU A 31 -9.29 4.37 -3.41
N GLY A 32 -8.86 5.62 -3.18
CA GLY A 32 -7.86 6.30 -3.97
C GLY A 32 -8.32 6.72 -5.37
N GLN A 33 -7.46 7.47 -6.05
CA GLN A 33 -7.64 7.89 -7.44
C GLN A 33 -6.35 7.67 -8.20
N THR A 34 -6.44 7.24 -9.46
CA THR A 34 -5.27 6.88 -10.27
C THR A 34 -5.05 7.87 -11.40
N PHE A 35 -3.82 8.35 -11.53
CA PHE A 35 -3.40 9.34 -12.51
C PHE A 35 -2.24 8.79 -13.36
N PRO A 36 -2.24 9.03 -14.68
CA PRO A 36 -1.05 8.77 -15.48
C PRO A 36 0.05 9.77 -15.12
N THR A 37 1.30 9.31 -15.03
CA THR A 37 2.44 10.19 -14.78
C THR A 37 3.64 9.84 -15.67
N ALA A 38 4.49 10.83 -15.92
CA ALA A 38 5.76 10.63 -16.59
C ALA A 38 6.75 9.91 -15.66
N ARG A 39 7.76 9.27 -16.25
CA ARG A 39 8.81 8.59 -15.48
C ARG A 39 9.70 9.57 -14.73
N ASP A 40 9.88 10.75 -15.30
CA ASP A 40 10.62 11.87 -14.73
C ASP A 40 9.63 13.01 -14.55
N ALA A 41 9.25 13.31 -13.31
CA ALA A 41 8.18 14.27 -13.01
C ALA A 41 8.35 14.89 -11.62
N GLU A 42 8.04 16.18 -11.52
CA GLU A 42 7.77 16.85 -10.24
C GLU A 42 6.25 17.05 -10.13
N ILE A 43 5.68 16.58 -9.03
CA ILE A 43 4.24 16.52 -8.80
C ILE A 43 3.94 17.23 -7.48
N PHE A 44 3.24 18.35 -7.58
CA PHE A 44 2.78 19.14 -6.45
C PHE A 44 1.34 18.75 -6.13
N ILE A 45 1.12 18.28 -4.91
CA ILE A 45 -0.15 17.77 -4.44
C ILE A 45 -0.63 18.67 -3.32
N GLU A 46 -1.84 19.21 -3.46
CA GLU A 46 -2.54 19.89 -2.38
C GLU A 46 -3.76 19.07 -2.01
N TYR A 47 -3.97 18.89 -0.71
CA TYR A 47 -5.06 18.09 -0.18
C TYR A 47 -5.79 18.86 0.91
N MET A 48 -7.11 18.98 0.74
CA MET A 48 -8.01 19.67 1.65
C MET A 48 -8.96 18.66 2.28
N PRO A 49 -8.75 18.24 3.54
CA PRO A 49 -9.66 17.33 4.23
C PRO A 49 -11.09 17.90 4.30
N LEU A 50 -12.10 17.04 4.17
CA LEU A 50 -13.51 17.39 4.37
C LEU A 50 -13.97 17.10 5.81
N THR A 51 -13.07 17.35 6.77
CA THR A 51 -13.31 17.21 8.22
C THR A 51 -12.58 18.32 8.94
N GLU A 52 -13.13 18.77 10.07
CA GLU A 52 -12.51 19.78 10.93
C GLU A 52 -11.33 19.22 11.74
N ASN A 53 -11.23 17.89 11.83
CA ASN A 53 -10.21 17.20 12.62
C ASN A 53 -8.90 16.98 11.85
N ALA A 54 -8.72 17.53 10.65
CA ALA A 54 -7.48 17.37 9.90
C ALA A 54 -7.10 18.67 9.22
N LYS A 55 -5.80 18.99 9.22
CA LYS A 55 -5.29 20.19 8.59
C LYS A 55 -5.12 19.99 7.07
N PRO A 56 -5.35 21.03 6.26
CA PRO A 56 -4.93 21.03 4.86
C PRO A 56 -3.42 20.80 4.76
N MET A 57 -2.99 20.12 3.70
CA MET A 57 -1.58 19.82 3.47
C MET A 57 -1.17 20.02 2.02
N ALA A 58 0.12 20.27 1.83
CA ALA A 58 0.80 20.22 0.55
C ALA A 58 1.91 19.16 0.62
N LEU A 59 2.18 18.53 -0.52
CA LEU A 59 3.20 17.52 -0.68
C LEU A 59 3.81 17.60 -2.08
N GLU A 60 5.13 17.57 -2.15
CA GLU A 60 5.90 17.44 -3.37
C GLU A 60 6.36 15.99 -3.53
N LEU A 61 6.08 15.40 -4.69
CA LEU A 61 6.52 14.08 -5.09
C LEU A 61 7.40 14.21 -6.33
N ALA A 62 8.65 13.75 -6.24
CA ALA A 62 9.55 13.68 -7.39
C ALA A 62 9.73 12.24 -7.86
N LEU A 63 9.62 12.05 -9.17
CA LEU A 63 9.86 10.79 -9.85
C LEU A 63 11.11 10.91 -10.73
N GLU A 64 11.98 9.91 -10.64
CA GLU A 64 13.14 9.73 -11.51
C GLU A 64 13.14 8.32 -12.05
N GLN A 65 13.15 8.17 -13.37
CA GLN A 65 13.12 6.89 -14.08
C GLN A 65 11.96 5.97 -13.63
N GLY A 66 10.83 6.56 -13.24
CA GLY A 66 9.63 5.85 -12.77
C GLY A 66 9.68 5.40 -11.31
N LYS A 67 10.67 5.87 -10.54
CA LYS A 67 10.80 5.60 -9.11
C LYS A 67 10.60 6.88 -8.32
N VAL A 68 10.09 6.75 -7.10
CA VAL A 68 10.01 7.89 -6.18
C VAL A 68 11.41 8.25 -5.67
N SER A 69 11.89 9.44 -6.00
CA SER A 69 13.17 9.96 -5.51
C SER A 69 13.00 10.89 -4.31
N ARG A 70 11.84 11.56 -4.19
CA ARG A 70 11.55 12.50 -3.09
C ARG A 70 10.07 12.53 -2.75
N ILE A 71 9.78 12.65 -1.45
CA ILE A 71 8.46 13.00 -0.89
C ILE A 71 8.72 14.06 0.19
N GLU A 72 8.17 15.26 0.02
CA GLU A 72 8.40 16.39 0.94
C GLU A 72 7.09 17.14 1.21
N PRO A 73 6.69 17.38 2.48
CA PRO A 73 7.32 16.89 3.70
C PRO A 73 7.20 15.38 3.86
N ALA A 74 8.28 14.72 4.27
CA ALA A 74 8.31 13.26 4.40
C ALA A 74 7.18 12.66 5.28
N PRO A 75 6.75 13.27 6.41
CA PRO A 75 5.67 12.72 7.24
C PRO A 75 4.30 12.67 6.56
N HIS A 76 4.08 13.50 5.53
CA HIS A 76 2.78 13.70 4.90
C HIS A 76 2.47 12.67 3.80
N GLY A 77 3.43 11.83 3.43
CA GLY A 77 3.24 10.84 2.38
C GLY A 77 3.98 9.56 2.65
N TYR A 78 3.38 8.44 2.27
CA TYR A 78 4.02 7.13 2.26
C TYR A 78 3.81 6.46 0.89
N ALA A 79 4.89 6.08 0.22
CA ALA A 79 4.84 5.48 -1.11
C ALA A 79 5.17 3.98 -1.11
N LEU A 80 4.32 3.20 -1.78
CA LEU A 80 4.56 1.81 -2.16
C LEU A 80 4.79 1.72 -3.67
N ILE A 81 5.95 1.21 -4.07
CA ILE A 81 6.34 1.03 -5.47
C ILE A 81 6.11 -0.42 -5.87
N TRP A 82 5.32 -0.63 -6.92
CA TRP A 82 5.04 -1.93 -7.50
C TRP A 82 5.96 -2.22 -8.69
N PRO A 83 6.28 -3.50 -8.98
CA PRO A 83 7.16 -3.90 -10.08
C PRO A 83 6.70 -3.45 -11.49
N ASP A 84 5.40 -3.27 -11.69
CA ASP A 84 4.78 -2.86 -12.96
C ASP A 84 4.81 -1.34 -13.22
N GLY A 85 5.31 -0.56 -12.27
CA GLY A 85 5.34 0.88 -12.35
C GLY A 85 4.11 1.59 -11.78
N LEU A 86 3.23 0.88 -11.05
CA LEU A 86 2.24 1.51 -10.17
C LEU A 86 2.95 2.04 -8.91
N ILE A 87 2.68 3.30 -8.58
CA ILE A 87 3.10 3.95 -7.33
C ILE A 87 1.82 4.23 -6.55
N GLN A 88 1.71 3.67 -5.35
CA GLN A 88 0.64 4.00 -4.40
C GLN A 88 1.18 5.01 -3.39
N LEU A 89 0.58 6.19 -3.36
CA LEU A 89 0.88 7.25 -2.41
C LEU A 89 -0.27 7.39 -1.42
N GLU A 90 -0.03 7.07 -0.17
CA GLU A 90 -0.92 7.42 0.94
C GLU A 90 -0.59 8.81 1.46
N LEU A 91 -1.57 9.72 1.43
CA LEU A 91 -1.49 11.03 2.06
C LEU A 91 -1.82 10.91 3.55
N ARG A 92 -1.06 11.64 4.37
CA ARG A 92 -1.15 11.63 5.83
C ARG A 92 -1.26 13.06 6.37
N PRO A 93 -2.45 13.68 6.27
CA PRO A 93 -2.69 15.02 6.81
C PRO A 93 -2.57 15.01 8.33
N GLU A 94 -2.04 16.08 8.93
CA GLU A 94 -1.97 16.20 10.39
C GLU A 94 -3.38 16.23 11.01
N ALA A 95 -3.65 15.33 11.96
CA ALA A 95 -4.91 15.24 12.71
C ALA A 95 -4.62 15.15 14.22
N PRO A 96 -5.41 15.79 15.11
CA PRO A 96 -5.19 15.80 16.55
C PRO A 96 -5.30 14.42 17.21
N ASP A 97 -5.89 13.46 16.52
CA ASP A 97 -5.94 12.05 16.89
C ASP A 97 -5.44 11.20 15.71
N MET A 98 -4.17 11.32 15.33
CA MET A 98 -3.51 10.13 14.78
C MET A 98 -3.12 9.28 15.98
N PRO A 99 -3.71 8.09 16.17
CA PRO A 99 -3.03 7.09 16.98
C PRO A 99 -1.60 6.97 16.46
N GLU A 100 -0.60 7.05 17.35
CA GLU A 100 0.79 6.73 17.00
C GLU A 100 0.76 5.46 16.16
N ALA A 101 1.14 5.48 14.87
CA ALA A 101 1.06 4.37 13.91
C ALA A 101 0.77 2.98 14.52
N GLY A 102 -0.48 2.79 14.94
CA GLY A 102 -0.82 1.87 16.02
C GLY A 102 -2.29 2.05 16.37
N GLU A 103 -3.07 1.05 16.04
CA GLU A 103 -4.49 0.86 16.41
C GLU A 103 -5.59 1.55 15.56
N THR A 104 -5.29 2.40 14.58
CA THR A 104 -6.22 2.70 13.46
C THR A 104 -5.83 2.05 12.13
N GLU A 105 -5.18 0.89 12.20
CA GLU A 105 -5.38 -0.16 11.21
C GLU A 105 -6.82 -0.66 11.41
N GLN A 106 -7.81 -0.02 10.78
CA GLN A 106 -9.24 -0.24 11.05
C GLN A 106 -9.63 -1.74 11.04
N ALA A 107 -9.71 -2.32 12.24
CA ALA A 107 -10.64 -3.37 12.66
C ALA A 107 -10.79 -4.63 11.79
N ALA A 108 -9.69 -5.28 11.42
CA ALA A 108 -9.71 -6.72 11.13
C ALA A 108 -8.41 -7.41 11.60
N PRO A 109 -8.48 -8.49 12.41
CA PRO A 109 -7.36 -9.41 12.52
C PRO A 109 -7.20 -10.15 11.19
N ASN A 110 -6.45 -9.58 10.26
CA ASN A 110 -6.06 -10.27 9.04
C ASN A 110 -5.10 -11.39 9.44
N VAL A 111 -5.59 -12.63 9.37
CA VAL A 111 -4.81 -13.83 9.70
C VAL A 111 -3.50 -13.85 8.89
N LEU A 112 -3.48 -13.23 7.72
CA LEU A 112 -2.29 -13.05 6.91
C LEU A 112 -1.24 -12.13 7.56
N LEU A 113 -1.64 -10.95 8.02
CA LEU A 113 -0.73 -10.02 8.73
C LEU A 113 -0.21 -10.68 10.01
N ARG A 114 -1.11 -11.32 10.77
CA ARG A 114 -0.72 -12.06 11.98
C ARG A 114 0.25 -13.20 11.68
N TYR A 115 -0.03 -14.01 10.67
CA TYR A 115 0.85 -15.10 10.23
C TYR A 115 2.25 -14.59 9.88
N LEU A 116 2.35 -13.51 9.10
CA LEU A 116 3.64 -12.99 8.64
C LEU A 116 4.42 -12.29 9.76
N THR A 117 3.73 -11.63 10.68
CA THR A 117 4.35 -11.06 11.89
C THR A 117 4.87 -12.17 12.81
N MET A 118 4.07 -13.21 13.06
CA MET A 118 4.50 -14.38 13.84
C MET A 118 5.69 -15.08 13.19
N ARG A 119 5.67 -15.25 11.86
CA ARG A 119 6.78 -15.80 11.09
C ARG A 119 8.04 -14.94 11.19
N LEU A 120 7.92 -13.62 11.09
CA LEU A 120 9.04 -12.67 11.25
C LEU A 120 9.67 -12.79 12.65
N ALA A 121 8.85 -13.03 13.67
CA ALA A 121 9.30 -13.28 15.04
C ALA A 121 9.86 -14.71 15.26
N GLY A 122 9.85 -15.58 14.25
CA GLY A 122 10.32 -16.97 14.35
C GLY A 122 9.38 -17.89 15.14
N ASP A 123 8.10 -17.54 15.26
CA ASP A 123 7.11 -18.31 16.01
C ASP A 123 6.71 -19.60 15.25
N ALA A 124 6.98 -20.75 15.87
CA ALA A 124 6.64 -22.07 15.33
C ALA A 124 5.11 -22.30 15.18
N GLY A 125 4.28 -21.49 15.85
CA GLY A 125 2.82 -21.49 15.72
C GLY A 125 2.31 -20.79 14.46
N ALA A 126 3.17 -20.09 13.70
CA ALA A 126 2.76 -19.42 12.47
C ALA A 126 2.20 -20.42 11.44
N ASP A 127 2.82 -21.59 11.29
CA ASP A 127 2.42 -22.59 10.29
C ASP A 127 1.02 -23.19 10.56
N ALA A 128 0.54 -23.12 11.80
CA ALA A 128 -0.83 -23.52 12.14
C ALA A 128 -1.91 -22.62 11.51
N LEU A 129 -1.52 -21.44 11.00
CA LEU A 129 -2.40 -20.53 10.26
C LEU A 129 -2.45 -20.87 8.75
N LEU A 130 -1.59 -21.77 8.27
CA LEU A 130 -1.52 -22.16 6.86
C LEU A 130 -2.26 -23.47 6.58
N MET A 131 -3.00 -23.51 5.47
CA MET A 131 -3.58 -24.73 4.90
C MET A 131 -2.55 -25.62 4.19
N ARG A 132 -1.57 -24.98 3.56
CA ARG A 132 -0.58 -25.65 2.73
C ARG A 132 0.77 -25.61 3.45
N ALA A 133 1.22 -26.80 3.88
CA ALA A 133 2.59 -26.99 4.32
C ALA A 133 3.56 -26.50 3.23
N GLY A 134 4.50 -25.63 3.61
CA GLY A 134 5.50 -25.11 2.69
C GLY A 134 5.12 -23.85 1.88
N ALA A 135 3.94 -23.22 2.05
CA ALA A 135 3.68 -21.88 1.46
C ALA A 135 4.68 -20.80 1.94
N ALA A 136 5.14 -21.04 3.16
CA ALA A 136 6.32 -20.55 3.84
C ALA A 136 7.65 -20.61 3.06
N GLU A 137 7.91 -21.74 2.41
CA GLU A 137 9.20 -22.08 1.83
C GLU A 137 9.36 -21.32 0.50
N GLY A 138 10.33 -20.41 0.47
CA GLY A 138 10.64 -19.60 -0.71
C GLY A 138 10.20 -18.14 -0.64
N LEU A 139 9.59 -17.65 0.45
CA LEU A 139 9.32 -16.22 0.61
C LEU A 139 10.63 -15.41 0.58
N PRO A 140 10.66 -14.26 -0.12
CA PRO A 140 11.85 -13.40 -0.16
C PRO A 140 12.07 -12.73 1.20
N ALA A 141 13.28 -12.19 1.41
CA ALA A 141 13.53 -11.30 2.54
C ALA A 141 12.71 -9.99 2.41
N TYR A 142 12.22 -9.48 3.53
CA TYR A 142 11.40 -8.26 3.61
C TYR A 142 11.68 -7.50 4.92
N ASP A 143 11.44 -6.19 4.92
CA ASP A 143 11.60 -5.32 6.08
C ASP A 143 10.29 -5.10 6.84
N ALA A 144 9.16 -5.19 6.13
CA ALA A 144 7.83 -5.03 6.70
C ALA A 144 6.77 -5.76 5.87
N VAL A 145 5.58 -5.85 6.44
CA VAL A 145 4.36 -6.32 5.77
C VAL A 145 3.36 -5.18 5.78
N VAL A 146 2.69 -4.96 4.64
CA VAL A 146 1.66 -3.91 4.51
C VAL A 146 0.38 -4.48 3.93
N PRO A 147 -0.81 -4.04 4.35
CA PRO A 147 -2.05 -4.39 3.66
C PRO A 147 -2.02 -3.83 2.23
N LEU A 148 -2.45 -4.64 1.25
CA LEU A 148 -2.53 -4.21 -0.15
C LEU A 148 -3.97 -3.92 -0.52
N ARG A 149 -4.24 -2.70 -1.01
CA ARG A 149 -5.56 -2.33 -1.54
C ARG A 149 -5.75 -2.81 -2.98
N PHE A 150 -4.66 -2.85 -3.75
CA PHE A 150 -4.69 -3.26 -5.14
C PHE A 150 -4.44 -4.77 -5.27
N ALA A 151 -5.14 -5.39 -6.22
CA ALA A 151 -4.86 -6.76 -6.58
C ALA A 151 -3.49 -6.83 -7.26
N PRO A 152 -2.65 -7.82 -6.94
CA PRO A 152 -1.51 -8.13 -7.77
C PRO A 152 -1.97 -8.42 -9.20
N LEU A 153 -1.25 -7.90 -10.18
CA LEU A 153 -1.69 -7.76 -11.58
C LEU A 153 -2.02 -9.07 -12.29
N HIS A 154 -1.61 -10.20 -11.72
CA HIS A 154 -1.73 -11.52 -12.31
C HIS A 154 -2.86 -12.37 -11.71
N ALA A 155 -3.65 -11.82 -10.77
CA ALA A 155 -4.71 -12.55 -10.10
C ALA A 155 -6.07 -12.36 -10.80
N PRO A 156 -6.62 -13.37 -11.50
CA PRO A 156 -7.99 -13.34 -12.01
C PRO A 156 -9.05 -13.49 -10.89
N GLU A 157 -8.63 -13.97 -9.72
CA GLU A 157 -9.52 -14.28 -8.60
C GLU A 157 -9.69 -13.10 -7.63
N ARG A 158 -10.91 -12.97 -7.09
CA ARG A 158 -11.18 -12.05 -5.99
C ARG A 158 -10.71 -12.70 -4.69
N PHE A 159 -9.61 -12.19 -4.16
CA PHE A 159 -9.14 -12.51 -2.81
C PHE A 159 -9.78 -11.60 -1.77
N ASP A 160 -10.14 -12.16 -0.62
CA ASP A 160 -10.78 -11.49 0.51
C ASP A 160 -9.79 -10.61 1.28
N GLU A 161 -8.56 -11.10 1.49
CA GLU A 161 -7.49 -10.36 2.17
C GLU A 161 -6.20 -10.40 1.33
N ARG A 162 -5.40 -9.32 1.36
CA ARG A 162 -4.14 -9.20 0.62
C ARG A 162 -3.10 -8.43 1.43
N ALA A 163 -1.85 -8.89 1.43
CA ALA A 163 -0.72 -8.23 2.07
C ALA A 163 0.54 -8.30 1.22
N GLY A 164 1.37 -7.28 1.29
CA GLY A 164 2.61 -7.13 0.54
C GLY A 164 3.80 -7.29 1.45
N LEU A 165 4.77 -8.09 0.99
CA LEU A 165 6.10 -8.14 1.57
C LEU A 165 6.93 -7.04 0.94
N VAL A 166 7.38 -6.09 1.76
CA VAL A 166 8.05 -4.88 1.27
C VAL A 166 9.49 -4.78 1.73
N THR A 167 10.35 -4.22 0.87
CA THR A 167 11.68 -3.71 1.25
C THR A 167 11.59 -2.21 1.39
N ARG A 168 12.06 -1.69 2.52
CA ARG A 168 12.13 -0.24 2.80
C ARG A 168 13.31 0.35 2.02
N LEU A 169 13.03 1.37 1.23
CA LEU A 169 14.05 2.11 0.48
C LEU A 169 14.42 3.43 1.19
N ALA A 170 13.45 4.06 1.83
CA ALA A 170 13.59 5.25 2.65
C ALA A 170 12.54 5.21 3.79
N PRO A 171 12.57 6.11 4.79
CA PRO A 171 11.61 6.11 5.90
C PRO A 171 10.13 6.03 5.45
N ASN A 172 9.80 6.68 4.34
CA ASN A 172 8.46 6.77 3.78
C ASN A 172 8.32 6.23 2.35
N ILE A 173 9.28 5.42 1.89
CA ILE A 173 9.27 4.80 0.55
C ILE A 173 9.62 3.32 0.70
N ALA A 174 8.77 2.43 0.19
CA ALA A 174 9.04 1.01 0.15
C ALA A 174 8.66 0.38 -1.20
N ARG A 175 9.30 -0.74 -1.53
CA ARG A 175 9.02 -1.52 -2.74
C ARG A 175 8.33 -2.82 -2.36
N VAL A 176 7.24 -3.15 -3.05
CA VAL A 176 6.57 -4.45 -2.93
C VAL A 176 7.38 -5.48 -3.72
N ASN A 177 7.90 -6.51 -3.03
CA ASN A 177 8.65 -7.59 -3.67
C ASN A 177 7.79 -8.84 -3.93
N ALA A 178 6.77 -9.05 -3.09
CA ALA A 178 5.85 -10.17 -3.21
C ALA A 178 4.51 -9.77 -2.60
N ALA A 179 3.44 -10.38 -3.09
CA ALA A 179 2.12 -10.26 -2.51
C ALA A 179 1.65 -11.63 -2.02
N LEU A 180 0.90 -11.61 -0.94
CA LEU A 180 0.22 -12.76 -0.40
C LEU A 180 -1.27 -12.43 -0.36
N ALA A 181 -2.09 -13.42 -0.64
CA ALA A 181 -3.53 -13.25 -0.66
C ALA A 181 -4.23 -14.42 0.02
N VAL A 182 -5.43 -14.17 0.54
CA VAL A 182 -6.26 -15.15 1.22
C VAL A 182 -7.65 -15.19 0.61
N THR A 183 -8.16 -16.40 0.42
CA THR A 183 -9.57 -16.65 0.12
C THR A 183 -10.19 -17.42 1.27
N VAL A 184 -11.37 -16.97 1.71
CA VAL A 184 -12.24 -17.59 2.71
C VAL A 184 -13.39 -18.26 1.95
N PRO A 185 -13.36 -19.60 1.78
CA PRO A 185 -14.46 -20.30 1.14
C PRO A 185 -15.73 -20.11 1.95
N THR A 186 -16.80 -19.68 1.29
CA THR A 186 -18.14 -19.59 1.88
C THR A 186 -18.57 -20.96 2.41
N GLY A 187 -18.60 -21.11 3.74
CA GLY A 187 -19.18 -22.28 4.42
C GLY A 187 -18.22 -23.29 5.07
N GLN A 188 -16.89 -23.16 4.95
CA GLN A 188 -15.96 -24.13 5.59
C GLN A 188 -15.09 -23.59 6.75
N GLY A 189 -15.18 -22.31 7.10
CA GLY A 189 -14.49 -21.76 8.28
C GLY A 189 -12.96 -21.84 8.24
N ARG A 190 -12.38 -22.01 7.05
CA ARG A 190 -11.03 -22.50 6.82
C ARG A 190 -10.35 -21.67 5.72
N ARG A 191 -9.26 -20.96 6.02
CA ARG A 191 -8.64 -19.93 5.15
C ARG A 191 -7.50 -20.48 4.27
N MET A 192 -7.49 -20.21 2.97
CA MET A 192 -6.38 -20.59 2.07
C MET A 192 -5.47 -19.39 1.81
N ILE A 193 -4.15 -19.54 2.02
CA ILE A 193 -3.14 -18.50 1.77
C ILE A 193 -2.34 -18.85 0.53
N GLU A 194 -2.31 -17.94 -0.44
CA GLU A 194 -1.56 -18.07 -1.69
C GLU A 194 -0.47 -17.01 -1.81
N ARG A 195 0.68 -17.42 -2.32
CA ARG A 195 1.75 -16.50 -2.73
C ARG A 195 1.52 -16.10 -4.18
N ILE A 196 1.52 -14.80 -4.42
CA ILE A 196 1.43 -14.23 -5.75
C ILE A 196 2.79 -13.62 -6.10
N GLU A 197 3.39 -14.13 -7.16
CA GLU A 197 4.61 -13.54 -7.70
C GLU A 197 4.28 -12.20 -8.35
N VAL A 198 4.99 -11.16 -7.90
CA VAL A 198 4.89 -9.81 -8.44
C VAL A 198 6.19 -9.61 -9.22
N ILE A 199 6.18 -10.01 -10.50
CA ILE A 199 7.30 -9.85 -11.44
C ILE A 199 7.11 -8.54 -12.20
#